data_AF-A0AAW1GZX9-F1
#
_entry.id   AF-A0AAW1GZX9-F1
#
_cell.length_a   1.000
_cell.length_b   1.000
_cell.length_c   1.000
_cell.angle_alpha   90.00
_cell.angle_beta   90.00
_cell.angle_gamma   90.00
#
_symmetry.space_group_name_H-M   'P 1'
#
loop_
_entity.id
_entity.type
_entity.pdbx_description
1 polymer ?
#
loop_
_entity_poly.entity_id
_entity_poly.type
_entity_poly.pdbx_seq_one_letter_code
_entity_poly.pdbx_strand_id
1 'polypeptide(L)'
;MARSKVILRYIENNSARKITYKKRVKVLLRKTQELSILFGVNACIIVYSPYNETPLLWPSNESEVRQVMVAYKHNTNSDQPQKILTQDAFLRLSAIKTKDKISRLRRRNRKLDLENDMGDLLSGQPVQQVPSGNVKDVLWVIEDRLRTVQHQIRVVEENKVNGPSYKE
;
A
#
# COMPACT_ATOMS: atom_id res chain seq x y z
N MET A 1 -2.25 25.81 6.78
CA MET A 1 -1.47 25.10 5.74
C MET A 1 -1.82 23.62 5.80
N ALA A 2 -2.30 23.04 4.70
CA ALA A 2 -2.62 21.62 4.65
C ALA A 2 -1.36 20.77 4.92
N ARG A 3 -1.48 19.76 5.77
CA ARG A 3 -0.37 18.87 6.11
C ARG A 3 0.00 18.04 4.88
N SER A 4 1.17 18.30 4.30
CA SER A 4 1.67 17.51 3.19
C SER A 4 1.93 16.06 3.64
N LYS A 5 1.67 15.13 2.73
CA LYS A 5 1.89 13.70 2.97
C LYS A 5 3.36 13.45 3.29
N VAL A 6 3.65 12.78 4.41
CA VAL A 6 5.01 12.43 4.80
C VAL A 6 5.55 11.35 3.87
N ILE A 7 6.68 11.63 3.22
CA ILE A 7 7.42 10.65 2.41
C ILE A 7 8.48 10.01 3.31
N LEU A 8 8.45 8.67 3.44
CA LEU A 8 9.41 7.90 4.24
C LEU A 8 10.68 7.64 3.41
N ARG A 9 11.53 8.66 3.28
CA ARG A 9 12.85 8.58 2.64
C ARG A 9 13.88 9.35 3.45
N TYR A 10 15.16 9.11 3.16
CA TYR A 10 16.24 9.93 3.73
C TYR A 10 16.06 11.41 3.33
N ILE A 11 16.23 12.32 4.28
CA ILE A 11 16.11 13.76 4.04
C ILE A 11 17.51 14.27 3.72
N GLU A 12 17.80 14.57 2.46
CA GLU A 12 19.15 14.99 2.03
C GLU A 12 19.62 16.28 2.71
N ASN A 13 18.75 17.29 2.77
CA ASN A 13 19.07 18.57 3.41
C ASN A 13 19.33 18.39 4.92
N ASN A 14 20.57 18.64 5.33
CA ASN A 14 21.03 18.38 6.70
C ASN A 14 20.27 19.21 7.76
N SER A 15 20.01 20.49 7.49
CA SER A 15 19.28 21.37 8.42
C SER A 15 17.83 20.91 8.59
N ALA A 16 17.15 20.61 7.48
CA ALA A 16 15.79 20.08 7.51
C ALA A 16 15.73 18.71 8.21
N ARG A 17 16.73 17.85 7.99
CA ARG A 17 16.88 16.55 8.65
C ARG A 17 17.07 16.69 10.16
N LYS A 18 17.94 17.61 10.62
CA LYS A 18 18.17 17.87 12.06
C LYS A 18 16.93 18.41 12.77
N ILE A 19 16.20 19.33 12.15
CA ILE A 19 14.94 19.86 12.70
C ILE A 19 13.89 18.75 12.81
N THR A 20 13.76 17.95 11.75
CA THR A 20 12.80 16.83 11.71
C THR A 20 13.15 15.76 12.74
N TYR A 21 14.44 15.42 12.89
CA TYR A 21 14.96 14.50 13.90
C TYR A 21 14.52 14.92 15.30
N LYS A 22 14.83 16.17 15.71
CA LYS A 22 14.46 16.69 17.05
C LYS A 22 12.95 16.59 17.31
N LYS A 23 12.13 16.97 16.32
CA LYS A 23 10.66 16.89 16.43
C LYS A 23 10.17 15.44 16.56
N ARG A 24 10.66 14.54 15.71
CA ARG A 24 10.20 13.13 15.68
C ARG A 24 10.65 12.34 16.89
N VAL A 25 11.89 12.52 17.36
CA VAL A 25 12.38 11.84 18.57
C VAL A 25 11.57 12.26 19.79
N LYS A 26 11.29 13.56 19.95
CA LYS A 26 10.42 14.04 21.04
C LYS A 26 9.03 13.39 21.02
N VAL A 27 8.42 13.29 19.83
CA VAL A 27 7.11 12.66 19.67
C VAL A 27 7.17 11.15 19.92
N LEU A 28 8.22 10.47 19.45
CA LEU A 28 8.43 9.04 19.66
C LEU A 28 8.52 8.71 21.15
N LEU A 29 9.37 9.44 21.89
CA LEU A 29 9.53 9.28 23.33
C LEU A 29 8.21 9.44 24.08
N ARG A 30 7.47 10.53 23.79
CA ARG A 30 6.17 10.79 24.40
C ARG A 30 5.19 9.65 24.12
N LYS A 31 5.11 9.18 22.87
CA LYS A 31 4.18 8.12 22.49
C LYS A 31 4.52 6.78 23.13
N THR A 32 5.81 6.46 23.24
CA THR A 32 6.25 5.25 23.93
C THR A 32 6.01 5.33 25.43
N GLN A 33 6.20 6.50 26.06
CA GLN A 33 5.81 6.71 27.45
C GLN A 33 4.30 6.52 27.65
N GLU A 34 3.46 7.14 26.81
CA GLU A 34 2.01 6.96 26.84
C GLU A 34 1.63 5.47 26.69
N LEU A 35 2.24 4.76 25.74
CA LEU A 35 2.01 3.33 25.55
C LEU A 35 2.42 2.49 26.76
N SER A 36 3.61 2.76 27.32
CA SER A 36 4.13 2.04 28.48
C SER A 36 3.21 2.20 29.69
N ILE A 37 2.72 3.43 29.93
CA ILE A 37 1.79 3.73 31.04
C ILE A 37 0.42 3.10 30.81
N LEU A 38 -0.18 3.30 29.62
CA LEU A 38 -1.55 2.86 29.35
C LEU A 38 -1.71 1.35 29.32
N PHE A 39 -0.68 0.64 28.83
CA PHE A 39 -0.73 -0.81 28.67
C PHE A 39 0.09 -1.55 29.73
N GLY A 40 0.73 -0.85 30.66
CA GLY A 40 1.58 -1.46 31.70
C GLY A 40 2.73 -2.29 31.12
N VAL A 41 3.25 -1.90 29.96
CA VAL A 41 4.30 -2.64 29.26
C VAL A 41 5.67 -2.01 29.51
N ASN A 42 6.67 -2.86 29.79
CA ASN A 42 8.06 -2.45 29.87
C ASN A 42 8.59 -2.15 28.46
N ALA A 43 8.95 -0.89 28.21
CA ALA A 43 9.46 -0.44 26.92
C ALA A 43 10.69 0.43 27.12
N CYS A 44 11.61 0.39 26.15
CA CYS A 44 12.75 1.30 26.10
C CYS A 44 12.99 1.79 24.67
N ILE A 45 13.59 2.96 24.53
CA ILE A 45 14.04 3.53 23.27
C ILE A 45 15.54 3.83 23.37
N ILE A 46 16.27 3.47 22.32
CA ILE A 46 17.67 3.82 22.10
C ILE A 46 17.75 4.50 20.73
N VAL A 47 18.17 5.76 20.68
CA VAL A 47 18.30 6.52 19.42
C VAL A 47 19.74 6.97 19.22
N TYR A 48 20.38 6.43 18.19
CA TYR A 48 21.65 6.91 17.67
C TYR A 48 21.42 8.01 16.64
N SER A 49 22.30 9.01 16.62
CA SER A 49 22.17 10.15 15.73
C SER A 49 23.53 10.75 15.42
N PRO A 50 23.77 11.22 14.19
CA PRO A 50 24.99 11.95 13.86
C PRO A 50 25.05 13.34 14.52
N TYR A 51 23.99 13.77 15.21
CA TYR A 51 23.90 15.09 15.84
C TYR A 51 24.29 15.10 17.33
N ASN A 52 24.46 13.92 17.93
CA ASN A 52 24.79 13.73 19.34
C ASN A 52 25.91 12.69 19.43
N GLU A 53 26.88 12.90 20.33
CA GLU A 53 27.97 11.93 20.55
C GLU A 53 27.48 10.68 21.26
N THR A 54 26.55 10.85 22.21
CA THR A 54 25.93 9.76 22.96
C THR A 54 24.52 9.44 22.45
N PRO A 55 24.10 8.15 22.52
CA PRO A 55 22.74 7.78 22.19
C PRO A 55 21.75 8.42 23.16
N LEU A 56 20.60 8.81 22.64
CA LEU A 56 19.48 9.17 23.50
C LEU A 56 18.83 7.89 24.01
N LEU A 57 18.67 7.82 25.34
CA LEU A 57 18.05 6.70 26.04
C LEU A 57 16.70 7.12 26.64
N TRP A 58 15.74 6.21 26.60
CA TRP A 58 14.54 6.30 27.41
C TRP A 58 14.15 4.90 27.92
N PRO A 59 13.89 4.72 29.22
CA PRO A 59 14.11 5.69 30.30
C PRO A 59 15.56 6.20 30.38
N SER A 60 15.78 7.37 31.01
CA SER A 60 17.14 7.94 31.12
C SER A 60 18.08 7.06 31.96
N ASN A 61 17.53 6.19 32.80
CA ASN A 61 18.27 5.22 33.59
C ASN A 61 18.74 4.06 32.70
N GLU A 62 20.05 3.96 32.50
CA GLU A 62 20.65 2.93 31.66
C GLU A 62 20.41 1.51 32.21
N SER A 63 20.32 1.34 33.53
CA SER A 63 20.04 0.04 34.15
C SER A 63 18.65 -0.47 33.76
N GLU A 64 17.63 0.40 33.77
CA GLU A 64 16.27 0.06 33.34
C GLU A 64 16.23 -0.33 31.86
N VAL A 65 16.90 0.42 31.00
CA VAL A 65 17.03 0.09 29.57
C VAL A 65 17.68 -1.28 29.39
N ARG A 66 18.75 -1.56 30.13
CA ARG A 66 19.44 -2.86 30.10
C ARG A 66 18.55 -4.00 30.57
N GLN A 67 17.75 -3.81 31.62
CA GLN A 67 16.78 -4.80 32.09
C GLN A 67 15.73 -5.14 31.01
N VAL A 68 15.17 -4.13 30.34
CA VAL A 68 14.23 -4.34 29.23
C VAL A 68 14.90 -5.11 28.09
N MET A 69 16.16 -4.78 27.74
CA MET A 69 16.91 -5.51 26.71
C MET A 69 17.18 -6.97 27.09
N VAL A 70 17.55 -7.24 28.34
CA VAL A 70 17.79 -8.61 28.83
C VAL A 70 16.50 -9.43 28.81
N ALA A 71 15.40 -8.86 29.32
CA ALA A 71 14.08 -9.50 29.27
C ALA A 71 13.64 -9.76 27.82
N TYR A 72 13.87 -8.82 26.91
CA TYR A 72 13.60 -8.99 25.48
C TYR A 72 14.41 -10.16 24.88
N LYS A 73 15.71 -10.23 25.17
CA LYS A 73 16.60 -11.32 24.70
C LYS A 73 16.19 -12.68 25.26
N HIS A 74 15.80 -12.75 26.52
CA HIS A 74 15.35 -13.99 27.14
C HIS A 74 14.05 -14.50 26.48
N ASN A 75 13.11 -13.60 26.19
CA ASN A 75 11.82 -13.95 25.60
C ASN A 75 11.86 -14.19 24.07
N THR A 76 12.94 -13.79 23.40
CA THR A 76 13.18 -14.05 21.96
C THR A 76 13.75 -15.43 21.67
N ASN A 77 14.16 -16.19 22.70
CA ASN A 77 14.61 -17.59 22.56
C ASN A 77 13.44 -18.59 22.41
N SER A 78 12.20 -18.12 22.26
CA SER A 78 11.05 -18.99 21.94
C SER A 78 10.86 -19.06 20.44
N ASP A 79 10.58 -20.25 19.91
CA ASP A 79 10.37 -20.60 18.48
C ASP A 79 9.22 -19.84 17.78
N GLN A 80 8.65 -18.81 18.40
CA GLN A 80 7.66 -17.98 17.75
C GLN A 80 8.35 -16.97 16.83
N PRO A 81 8.00 -16.94 15.53
CA PRO A 81 8.47 -15.89 14.63
C PRO A 81 7.88 -14.56 15.10
N GLN A 82 8.62 -13.84 15.94
CA GLN A 82 8.27 -12.48 16.29
C GLN A 82 8.22 -11.68 14.99
N LYS A 83 7.21 -10.82 14.85
CA LYS A 83 7.11 -9.80 13.81
C LYS A 83 8.21 -8.74 14.05
N ILE A 84 9.47 -9.14 13.94
CA ILE A 84 10.61 -8.24 13.92
C ILE A 84 10.53 -7.53 12.57
N LEU A 85 9.88 -6.38 12.56
CA LEU A 85 9.98 -5.43 11.46
C LEU A 85 11.32 -4.72 11.62
N THR A 86 12.42 -5.41 11.30
CA THR A 86 13.70 -4.72 11.08
C THR A 86 13.49 -3.63 10.03
N GLN A 87 14.32 -2.59 10.05
CA GLN A 87 14.28 -1.57 9.01
C GLN A 87 14.40 -2.19 7.61
N ASP A 88 15.27 -3.19 7.44
CA ASP A 88 15.41 -3.96 6.21
C ASP A 88 14.11 -4.69 5.84
N ALA A 89 13.50 -5.44 6.76
CA ALA A 89 12.22 -6.13 6.51
C ALA A 89 11.10 -5.15 6.15
N PHE A 90 11.02 -4.01 6.83
CA PHE A 90 10.05 -2.96 6.52
C PHE A 90 10.26 -2.38 5.12
N LEU A 91 11.52 -2.10 4.74
CA LEU A 91 11.85 -1.57 3.42
C LEU A 91 11.55 -2.60 2.32
N ARG A 92 11.88 -3.88 2.52
CA ARG A 92 11.51 -4.97 1.60
C ARG A 92 10.01 -5.09 1.41
N LEU A 93 9.24 -5.11 2.49
CA LEU A 93 7.78 -5.15 2.44
C LEU A 93 7.21 -3.91 1.73
N SER A 94 7.79 -2.74 1.97
CA SER A 94 7.38 -1.51 1.30
C SER A 94 7.69 -1.52 -0.20
N ALA A 95 8.82 -2.10 -0.60
CA ALA A 95 9.18 -2.28 -2.00
C ALA A 95 8.21 -3.24 -2.70
N ILE A 96 7.87 -4.37 -2.07
CA ILE A 96 6.88 -5.33 -2.58
C ILE A 96 5.52 -4.65 -2.77
N LYS A 97 5.01 -3.96 -1.74
CA LYS A 97 3.73 -3.22 -1.82
C LYS A 97 3.74 -2.17 -2.93
N THR A 98 4.87 -1.48 -3.13
CA THR A 98 5.02 -0.49 -4.19
C THR A 98 5.02 -1.16 -5.58
N LYS A 99 5.73 -2.27 -5.73
CA LYS A 99 5.74 -3.08 -6.96
C LYS A 99 4.34 -3.59 -7.29
N ASP A 100 3.60 -4.09 -6.31
CA ASP A 100 2.21 -4.53 -6.48
C ASP A 100 1.31 -3.39 -6.93
N LYS A 101 1.47 -2.20 -6.34
CA LYS A 101 0.73 -1.01 -6.76
C LYS A 101 1.03 -0.65 -8.21
N ILE A 102 2.29 -0.71 -8.63
CA ILE A 102 2.70 -0.49 -10.03
C ILE A 102 2.05 -1.52 -10.95
N SER A 103 2.11 -2.81 -10.60
CA SER A 103 1.50 -3.88 -11.38
C SER A 103 -0.02 -3.69 -11.54
N ARG A 104 -0.72 -3.28 -10.47
CA ARG A 104 -2.17 -2.98 -10.53
C ARG A 104 -2.47 -1.79 -11.43
N LEU A 105 -1.67 -0.72 -11.36
CA LEU A 105 -1.83 0.45 -12.23
C LEU A 105 -1.56 0.08 -13.70
N ARG A 106 -0.51 -0.70 -13.98
CA ARG A 106 -0.23 -1.19 -15.35
C ARG A 106 -1.38 -2.02 -15.92
N ARG A 107 -1.95 -2.94 -15.13
CA ARG A 107 -3.12 -3.72 -15.55
C ARG A 107 -4.34 -2.84 -15.83
N ARG A 108 -4.59 -1.84 -14.98
CA ARG A 108 -5.70 -0.90 -15.19
C ARG A 108 -5.50 -0.06 -16.44
N ASN A 109 -4.31 0.49 -16.64
CA ASN A 109 -3.99 1.25 -17.85
C ASN A 109 -4.15 0.38 -19.09
N ARG A 110 -3.59 -0.84 -19.09
CA ARG A 110 -3.75 -1.78 -20.20
C ARG A 110 -5.22 -2.04 -20.54
N LYS A 111 -6.08 -2.21 -19.53
CA LYS A 111 -7.52 -2.38 -19.76
C LYS A 111 -8.14 -1.13 -20.41
N LEU A 112 -7.82 0.06 -19.91
CA LEU A 112 -8.32 1.32 -20.48
C LEU A 112 -7.82 1.53 -21.91
N ASP A 113 -6.55 1.22 -22.20
CA ASP A 113 -6.00 1.31 -23.55
C ASP A 113 -6.77 0.41 -24.52
N LEU A 114 -7.07 -0.84 -24.13
CA LEU A 114 -7.85 -1.76 -24.96
C LEU A 114 -9.32 -1.33 -25.12
N GLU A 115 -9.92 -0.75 -24.07
CA GLU A 115 -11.28 -0.20 -24.14
C GLU A 115 -11.35 1.04 -25.05
N ASN A 116 -10.32 1.89 -25.04
CA ASN A 116 -10.19 3.02 -25.95
C ASN A 116 -9.98 2.55 -27.40
N ASP A 117 -9.03 1.62 -27.64
CA ASP A 117 -8.79 1.03 -28.96
C ASP A 117 -10.08 0.43 -29.53
N MET A 118 -10.86 -0.30 -28.71
CA MET A 118 -12.18 -0.81 -29.08
C MET A 118 -13.16 0.32 -29.43
N GLY A 119 -13.22 1.37 -28.61
CA GLY A 119 -14.09 2.53 -28.84
C GLY A 119 -13.79 3.22 -30.17
N ASP A 120 -12.50 3.42 -30.47
CA ASP A 120 -12.05 4.02 -31.73
C ASP A 120 -12.47 3.17 -32.93
N LEU A 121 -12.29 1.84 -32.87
CA LEU A 121 -12.76 0.92 -33.91
C LEU A 121 -14.28 1.01 -34.13
N LEU A 122 -15.05 1.01 -33.03
CA LEU A 122 -16.52 1.11 -33.10
C LEU A 122 -16.99 2.47 -33.61
N SER A 123 -16.19 3.52 -33.45
CA SER A 123 -16.45 4.84 -34.02
C SER A 123 -16.14 4.95 -35.52
N GLY A 124 -15.62 3.87 -36.13
CA GLY A 124 -15.29 3.80 -37.55
C GLY A 124 -13.83 4.11 -37.87
N GLN A 125 -12.94 4.18 -36.88
CA GLN A 125 -11.51 4.32 -37.14
C GLN A 125 -10.91 3.04 -37.76
N PRO A 126 -9.95 3.18 -38.69
CA PRO A 126 -9.32 2.04 -39.35
C PRO A 126 -8.48 1.20 -38.37
N VAL A 127 -8.56 -0.12 -38.53
CA VAL A 127 -7.90 -1.10 -37.63
C VAL A 127 -6.38 -0.96 -37.58
N GLN A 128 -5.78 -0.38 -38.61
CA GLN A 128 -4.34 -0.12 -38.71
C GLN A 128 -3.84 0.88 -37.65
N GLN A 129 -4.74 1.66 -37.03
CA GLN A 129 -4.39 2.56 -35.93
C GLN A 129 -4.20 1.81 -34.60
N VAL A 130 -4.76 0.61 -34.46
CA VAL A 130 -4.55 -0.23 -33.28
C VAL A 130 -3.14 -0.83 -33.34
N PRO A 131 -2.32 -0.69 -32.29
CA PRO A 131 -1.01 -1.31 -32.25
C PRO A 131 -1.11 -2.81 -32.56
N SER A 132 -0.27 -3.32 -33.45
CA SER A 132 -0.32 -4.72 -33.90
C SER A 132 -0.26 -5.74 -32.76
N GLY A 133 0.47 -5.42 -31.68
CA GLY A 133 0.54 -6.23 -30.46
C GLY A 133 -0.72 -6.21 -29.59
N ASN A 134 -1.68 -5.32 -29.86
CA ASN A 134 -2.94 -5.18 -29.13
C ASN A 134 -4.13 -5.80 -29.86
N VAL A 135 -4.04 -6.03 -31.18
CA VAL A 135 -5.19 -6.46 -32.01
C VAL A 135 -5.89 -7.70 -31.44
N LYS A 136 -5.12 -8.71 -31.00
CA LYS A 136 -5.68 -9.93 -30.39
C LYS A 136 -6.39 -9.66 -29.06
N ASP A 137 -5.82 -8.78 -28.25
CA ASP A 137 -6.39 -8.43 -26.95
C ASP A 137 -7.67 -7.59 -27.11
N VAL A 138 -7.69 -6.67 -28.07
CA VAL A 138 -8.88 -5.87 -28.41
C VAL A 138 -9.99 -6.77 -28.96
N LEU A 139 -9.65 -7.73 -29.84
CA LEU A 139 -10.60 -8.73 -30.33
C LEU A 139 -11.25 -9.48 -29.17
N TRP A 140 -10.44 -9.96 -28.22
CA TRP A 140 -10.95 -10.65 -27.03
C TRP A 140 -11.89 -9.78 -26.20
N VAL A 141 -11.58 -8.49 -26.01
CA VAL A 141 -12.45 -7.53 -25.30
C VAL A 141 -13.78 -7.34 -26.05
N ILE A 142 -13.74 -7.19 -27.37
CA ILE A 142 -14.96 -7.06 -28.20
C ILE A 142 -15.83 -8.30 -28.07
N GLU A 143 -15.24 -9.50 -28.20
CA GLU A 143 -15.96 -10.76 -28.04
C GLU A 143 -16.60 -10.91 -26.66
N ASP A 144 -15.89 -10.50 -25.60
CA ASP A 144 -16.40 -10.54 -24.22
C ASP A 144 -17.61 -9.61 -24.02
N ARG A 145 -17.53 -8.40 -24.59
CA ARG A 145 -18.65 -7.46 -24.58
C ARG A 145 -19.83 -7.95 -25.40
N LEU A 146 -19.59 -8.55 -26.57
CA LEU A 146 -20.65 -9.16 -27.39
C LEU A 146 -21.36 -10.27 -26.62
N ARG A 147 -20.63 -11.16 -25.95
CA ARG A 147 -21.21 -12.19 -25.07
C ARG A 147 -22.07 -11.58 -23.97
N THR A 148 -21.58 -10.51 -23.34
CA THR A 148 -22.31 -9.78 -22.29
C THR A 148 -23.62 -9.18 -22.82
N VAL A 149 -23.58 -8.50 -23.96
CA VAL A 149 -24.76 -7.89 -24.59
C VAL A 149 -25.77 -8.96 -25.03
N GLN A 150 -25.30 -10.05 -25.64
CA GLN A 150 -26.16 -11.18 -26.02
C GLN A 150 -26.84 -11.84 -24.81
N HIS A 151 -26.15 -11.90 -23.67
CA HIS A 151 -26.75 -12.39 -22.43
C HIS A 151 -27.83 -11.43 -21.92
N GLN A 152 -27.56 -10.12 -21.91
CA GLN A 152 -28.54 -9.12 -21.49
C GLN A 152 -29.79 -9.10 -22.38
N ILE A 153 -29.64 -9.25 -23.69
CA ILE A 153 -30.76 -9.36 -24.63
C ILE A 153 -31.64 -10.56 -24.27
N ARG A 154 -31.05 -11.75 -24.07
CA ARG A 154 -31.79 -12.96 -23.67
C ARG A 154 -32.56 -12.77 -22.37
N VAL A 155 -31.94 -12.20 -21.34
CA VAL A 155 -32.60 -11.92 -20.06
C VAL A 155 -33.80 -10.98 -20.25
N VAL A 156 -33.69 -9.96 -21.09
CA VAL A 156 -34.81 -9.05 -21.38
C VAL A 156 -35.92 -9.74 -22.17
N GLU A 157 -35.59 -10.59 -23.14
CA GLU A 157 -36.57 -11.35 -23.93
C GLU A 157 -37.34 -12.36 -23.08
N GLU A 158 -36.64 -13.12 -22.22
CA GLU A 158 -37.26 -14.07 -21.29
C GLU A 158 -38.16 -13.38 -20.26
N ASN A 159 -37.80 -12.17 -19.82
CA ASN A 159 -38.65 -11.37 -18.93
C ASN A 159 -39.88 -10.78 -19.64
N LYS A 160 -39.82 -10.53 -20.96
CA LYS A 160 -41.00 -10.13 -21.75
C LYS A 160 -41.97 -11.29 -22.00
N VAL A 161 -41.47 -12.52 -22.15
CA VAL A 161 -42.29 -13.72 -22.35
C VAL A 161 -43.05 -14.13 -21.07
N ASN A 162 -42.54 -13.77 -19.89
CA ASN A 162 -43.14 -14.10 -18.58
C ASN A 162 -43.93 -12.95 -17.92
N GLY A 163 -44.23 -11.86 -18.64
CA GLY A 163 -45.09 -10.77 -18.15
C GLY A 163 -46.57 -11.19 -18.08
N PRO A 164 -47.38 -10.62 -17.17
CA PRO A 164 -48.74 -11.11 -16.90
C PRO A 164 -49.62 -11.02 -18.16
N SER A 165 -50.10 -12.19 -18.60
CA SER A 165 -51.19 -12.30 -19.57
C SER A 165 -52.46 -11.75 -18.90
N TYR A 166 -52.78 -10.48 -19.19
CA TYR A 166 -54.11 -9.95 -18.90
C TYR A 166 -55.06 -10.63 -19.88
N LYS A 167 -55.73 -11.69 -19.41
CA LYS A 167 -56.94 -12.20 -20.05
C LYS A 167 -58.05 -11.18 -19.82
N GLU A 168 -58.64 -10.72 -20.91
CA GLU A 168 -59.85 -9.88 -20.96
C GLU A 168 -61.03 -10.53 -20.24
#